data_AF-A0A0A8ZDJ4-F1
#
_entry.id   AF-A0A0A8ZDJ4-F1
#
_cell.length_a   1.000
_cell.length_b   1.000
_cell.length_c   1.000
_cell.angle_alpha   90.00
_cell.angle_beta   90.00
_cell.angle_gamma   90.00
#
_symmetry.space_group_name_H-M   'P 1'
#
loop_
_entity.id
_entity.type
_entity.pdbx_description
1 polymer ?
#
loop_
_entity_poly.entity_id
_entity_poly.type
_entity_poly.pdbx_seq_one_letter_code
_entity_poly.pdbx_strand_id
1 'polypeptide(L)' 'MIHTASLIHDDMPCMDDDALCCGALGSHVAFDEPTALLTGDALLAGSPSQPSTSPADRVLRAVAKLGSTVGVGGITAG' A
#
# COMPACT_ATOMS: atom_id res chain seq x y z
N MET A 1 -3.19 5.83 -0.67
CA MET A 1 -1.87 5.28 -0.28
C MET A 1 -1.94 3.77 -0.17
N ILE A 2 -2.72 3.19 0.74
CA ILE A 2 -2.84 1.72 0.87
C ILE A 2 -3.21 1.00 -0.43
N HIS A 3 -4.23 1.46 -1.16
CA HIS A 3 -4.62 0.84 -2.43
C HIS A 3 -3.49 0.86 -3.46
N THR A 4 -2.79 1.99 -3.60
CA THR A 4 -1.63 2.11 -4.48
C THR A 4 -0.47 1.23 -4.02
N ALA A 5 -0.27 1.09 -2.71
CA ALA A 5 0.75 0.20 -2.16
C ALA A 5 0.47 -1.26 -2.52
N SER A 6 -0.80 -1.71 -2.44
CA SER A 6 -1.14 -3.08 -2.85
C SER A 6 -0.88 -3.28 -4.34
N LEU A 7 -1.35 -2.38 -5.21
CA LEU A 7 -1.10 -2.50 -6.65
C LEU A 7 0.39 -2.61 -6.99
N ILE A 8 1.25 -1.81 -6.35
CA ILE A 8 2.70 -1.87 -6.59
C ILE A 8 3.28 -3.24 -6.18
N HIS A 9 2.82 -3.80 -5.05
CA HIS A 9 3.27 -5.11 -4.58
C HIS A 9 2.67 -6.25 -5.43
N ASP A 10 1.41 -6.13 -5.85
CA ASP A 10 0.71 -7.10 -6.71
C ASP A 10 1.37 -7.15 -8.11
N ASP A 11 1.79 -6.01 -8.66
CA ASP A 11 2.48 -5.94 -9.95
C ASP A 11 3.88 -6.61 -9.93
N MET A 12 4.47 -6.96 -8.78
CA MET A 12 5.84 -7.48 -8.70
C MET A 12 6.00 -8.84 -9.41
N PRO A 13 7.20 -9.20 -9.91
CA PRO A 13 7.44 -10.48 -10.61
C PRO A 13 7.16 -11.74 -9.79
N CYS A 14 7.14 -11.64 -8.46
CA CYS A 14 6.80 -12.75 -7.56
C CYS A 14 5.29 -12.89 -7.28
N MET A 15 4.49 -11.94 -7.76
CA MET A 15 3.03 -11.87 -7.62
C MET A 15 2.40 -12.01 -9.02
N ASP A 16 1.87 -10.93 -9.60
CA ASP A 16 1.18 -10.97 -10.90
C ASP A 16 2.11 -10.71 -12.10
N ASP A 17 3.32 -10.18 -11.88
CA ASP A 17 4.32 -9.86 -12.93
C ASP A 17 3.77 -8.91 -14.02
N ASP A 18 2.93 -7.95 -13.61
CA ASP A 18 2.25 -7.03 -14.52
C ASP A 18 3.17 -5.86 -14.93
N ALA A 19 3.56 -5.85 -16.22
CA ALA A 19 4.41 -4.80 -16.76
C ALA A 19 3.72 -3.43 -16.91
N LEU A 20 2.38 -3.40 -16.88
CA LEU A 20 1.57 -2.20 -17.01
C LEU A 20 0.55 -2.09 -15.89
N CYS A 21 0.50 -0.92 -15.25
CA CYS A 21 -0.47 -0.60 -14.21
C CYS A 21 -1.21 0.68 -14.59
N CYS A 22 -2.54 0.65 -14.59
CA CYS A 22 -3.40 1.80 -14.92
C CYS A 22 -3.05 2.50 -16.26
N GLY A 23 -2.53 1.75 -17.25
CA GLY A 23 -2.14 2.28 -18.57
C GLY A 23 -0.74 2.92 -18.63
N ALA A 24 0.05 2.84 -17.55
CA ALA A 24 1.46 3.24 -17.50
C ALA A 24 2.35 2.04 -17.14
N LEU A 25 3.67 2.20 -17.21
CA LEU A 25 4.60 1.16 -16.75
C LEU A 25 4.38 0.86 -15.26
N GLY A 26 4.38 -0.43 -14.92
CA GLY A 26 4.41 -0.88 -13.53
C GLY A 26 5.65 -0.35 -12.80
N SER A 27 5.56 -0.16 -11.49
CA SER A 27 6.64 0.50 -10.72
C SER A 27 7.96 -0.27 -10.79
N HIS A 28 7.92 -1.60 -10.80
CA HIS A 28 9.13 -2.44 -10.88
C HIS A 28 9.78 -2.37 -12.28
N VAL A 29 8.99 -2.13 -13.33
CA VAL A 29 9.50 -1.93 -14.70
C VAL A 29 10.10 -0.54 -14.87
N ALA A 30 9.46 0.48 -14.29
CA ALA A 30 9.88 1.87 -14.46
C ALA A 30 11.12 2.25 -13.65
N PHE A 31 11.31 1.65 -12.47
CA PHE A 31 12.35 2.06 -11.52
C PHE A 31 13.31 0.94 -11.19
N ASP A 32 12.82 -0.16 -10.62
CA ASP A 32 13.47 -1.46 -10.40
C ASP A 32 12.66 -2.19 -9.30
N GLU A 33 12.86 -3.49 -9.16
CA GLU A 33 12.17 -4.31 -8.14
C GLU A 33 12.41 -3.83 -6.70
N PRO A 34 13.66 -3.64 -6.21
CA PRO A 34 13.91 -3.10 -4.86
C PRO A 34 13.24 -1.75 -4.60
N THR A 35 13.30 -0.82 -5.56
CA THR A 35 12.69 0.50 -5.43
C THR A 35 11.16 0.40 -5.38
N ALA A 36 10.55 -0.44 -6.22
CA ALA A 36 9.11 -0.68 -6.21
C ALA A 36 8.65 -1.27 -4.87
N LEU A 37 9.37 -2.28 -4.35
CA LEU A 37 9.09 -2.91 -3.07
C LEU A 37 9.08 -1.87 -1.93
N LEU A 38 10.16 -1.09 -1.81
CA LEU A 38 10.29 -0.05 -0.78
C LEU A 38 9.27 1.09 -0.96
N THR A 39 8.85 1.38 -2.19
CA THR A 39 7.80 2.37 -2.45
C THR A 39 6.46 1.89 -1.92
N GLY A 40 6.10 0.62 -2.13
CA GLY A 40 4.90 0.02 -1.53
C GLY A 40 4.93 0.10 -0.01
N ASP A 41 6.06 -0.26 0.61
CA ASP A 41 6.24 -0.19 2.07
C ASP A 41 6.11 1.24 2.62
N ALA A 42 6.75 2.21 1.95
CA ALA A 42 6.69 3.62 2.32
C ALA A 42 5.27 4.18 2.22
N LEU A 43 4.51 3.81 1.18
CA LEU A 43 3.11 4.22 1.02
C LEU A 43 2.22 3.61 2.10
N LEU A 44 2.45 2.34 2.48
CA LEU A 44 1.71 1.68 3.54
C LEU A 44 1.98 2.33 4.91
N ALA A 45 3.25 2.51 5.28
CA ALA A 45 3.67 3.13 6.54
C ALA A 45 3.34 4.63 6.61
N GLY A 46 3.35 5.32 5.47
CA GLY A 46 2.99 6.73 5.36
C GLY A 46 1.50 7.02 5.48
N SER A 47 0.63 6.03 5.19
CA SER A 47 -0.83 6.23 5.17
C SER A 47 -1.42 6.75 6.50
N PRO A 48 -1.07 6.22 7.70
CA PRO A 48 -1.57 6.74 8.97
C PRO A 48 -0.83 8.01 9.44
N SER A 49 0.28 8.38 8.81
CA SER A 49 1.18 9.44 9.29
C SER A 49 0.75 10.86 8.90
N GLN A 50 -0.39 11.03 8.22
CA GLN A 50 -0.87 12.34 7.83
C GLN A 50 -1.45 13.11 9.03
N PRO A 51 -1.10 14.39 9.22
CA PRO A 51 -1.63 15.21 10.29
C PRO A 51 -3.15 15.33 10.16
N SER A 52 -3.86 15.16 11.27
CA SER A 52 -5.31 15.25 11.35
C SER A 52 -5.72 16.27 12.40
N THR A 53 -6.76 17.05 12.09
CA THR A 53 -7.43 17.96 13.03
C THR A 53 -8.56 17.28 13.80
N SER A 54 -8.79 15.99 13.56
CA SER A 54 -9.83 15.22 14.24
C SER A 54 -9.45 14.87 15.69
N PRO A 55 -10.43 14.64 16.57
CA PRO A 55 -10.16 14.17 17.93
C PRO A 55 -9.34 12.87 17.95
N ALA A 56 -8.39 12.77 18.89
CA ALA A 56 -7.46 11.64 19.01
C ALA A 56 -8.16 10.28 19.02
N ASP A 57 -9.26 10.15 19.77
CA ASP A 57 -10.07 8.92 19.82
C ASP A 57 -10.62 8.48 18.45
N ARG A 58 -11.00 9.45 17.62
CA ARG A 58 -11.53 9.16 16.28
C ARG A 58 -10.40 8.70 15.37
N VAL A 59 -9.23 9.33 15.45
CA VAL A 59 -8.04 8.93 14.70
C VAL A 59 -7.61 7.52 15.10
N LEU A 60 -7.52 7.24 16.40
CA LEU A 60 -7.13 5.93 16.92
C LEU A 60 -8.08 4.82 16.43
N ARG A 61 -9.40 5.03 16.53
CA ARG A 61 -10.38 4.06 16.00
C ARG A 61 -10.26 3.86 14.49
N ALA A 62 -10.02 4.93 13.74
CA ALA A 62 -9.85 4.85 12.30
C ALA A 62 -8.58 4.07 11.93
N VAL A 63 -7.44 4.34 12.57
CA VAL A 63 -6.19 3.62 12.37
C VAL A 63 -6.32 2.15 12.75
N ALA A 64 -6.94 1.84 13.90
CA ALA A 64 -7.19 0.47 14.32
C ALA A 64 -8.08 -0.29 13.32
N LYS A 65 -9.15 0.34 12.85
CA LYS A 65 -10.02 -0.27 11.83
C LYS A 65 -9.28 -0.49 10.53
N LEU A 66 -8.51 0.49 10.07
CA LEU A 66 -7.70 0.40 8.86
C LEU A 66 -6.68 -0.74 8.96
N GLY A 67 -5.94 -0.82 10.07
CA GLY A 67 -5.00 -1.91 10.33
C GLY A 67 -5.67 -3.29 10.28
N SER A 68 -6.86 -3.44 10.87
CA SER A 68 -7.61 -4.70 10.84
C SER A 68 -8.05 -5.13 9.42
N THR A 69 -8.32 -4.17 8.54
CA THR A 69 -8.75 -4.45 7.15
C THR A 69 -7.60 -4.61 6.17
N VAL A 70 -6.40 -4.16 6.53
CA VAL A 70 -5.22 -4.22 5.65
C VAL A 70 -4.29 -5.37 6.03
N GLY A 71 -4.22 -5.73 7.31
CA GLY A 71 -3.37 -6.84 7.75
C GLY A 71 -3.96 -8.23 7.46
N VAL A 72 -3.45 -9.22 8.19
CA VAL A 72 -3.71 -10.67 8.03
C VAL A 72 -5.17 -11.14 8.10
N GLY A 73 -6.10 -10.27 8.52
CA GLY A 73 -7.54 -10.56 8.52
C GLY A 73 -8.31 -9.86 7.38
N GLY A 74 -7.60 -9.22 6.46
CA GLY A 74 -8.14 -8.38 5.41
C GLY A 74 -7.39 -8.57 4.10
N ILE A 75 -6.95 -7.49 3.45
CA ILE A 75 -6.45 -7.56 2.06
C ILE A 75 -5.29 -8.53 1.87
N THR A 76 -4.34 -8.62 2.82
CA THR A 76 -3.16 -9.50 2.67
C THR A 76 -3.51 -10.99 2.79
N ALA A 77 -4.74 -11.33 3.19
CA ALA A 77 -5.20 -12.70 3.31
C ALA A 77 -6.12 -13.14 2.15
N GLY A 78 -6.47 -12.22 1.25
CA GLY A 78 -7.15 -12.53 -0.01
C GLY A 78 -6.13 -12.99 -1.04
#